data_AF-A0A8C9PGS5-F1
#
_entry.id   AF-A0A8C9PGS5-F1
#
_cell.length_a   1.000
_cell.length_b   1.000
_cell.length_c   1.000
_cell.angle_alpha   90.00
_cell.angle_beta   90.00
_cell.angle_gamma   90.00
#
_symmetry.space_group_name_H-M   'P 1'
#
loop_
_entity.id
_entity.type
_entity.pdbx_description
1 polymer ?
#
loop_
_entity_poly.entity_id
_entity_poly.type
_entity_poly.pdbx_seq_one_letter_code
_entity_poly.pdbx_strand_id
1 'polypeptide(L)' 'MVKKIEISQHAKYTCSFCGKTKMKRRAMGIWHCGSCMNIVAGGAWTYNTTSAVSQVCNQKAEGIERPVESSTI' A
#
# COMPACT_ATOMS: atom_id res chain seq x y z
N MET A 1 0.10 -13.63 14.76
CA MET A 1 -0.83 -13.27 13.66
C MET A 1 -1.21 -11.80 13.71
N VAL A 2 -1.62 -11.27 14.87
CA VAL A 2 -1.96 -9.85 15.10
C VAL A 2 -0.83 -8.88 14.70
N LYS A 3 0.42 -9.17 15.07
CA LYS A 3 1.58 -8.32 14.71
C LYS A 3 1.72 -8.05 13.21
N LYS A 4 1.40 -9.02 12.35
CA LYS A 4 1.43 -8.83 10.88
C LYS A 4 0.36 -7.84 10.41
N ILE A 5 -0.81 -7.88 11.05
CA ILE A 5 -1.93 -6.98 10.78
C ILE A 5 -1.59 -5.55 11.24
N GLU A 6 -1.01 -5.39 12.42
CA GLU A 6 -0.58 -4.09 12.95
C GLU A 6 0.55 -3.43 12.15
N ILE A 7 1.44 -4.23 11.56
CA ILE A 7 2.47 -3.71 10.65
C ILE A 7 1.80 -3.26 9.35
N SER A 8 0.90 -4.07 8.79
CA SER A 8 0.22 -3.76 7.53
C SER A 8 -0.64 -2.50 7.60
N GLN A 9 -1.29 -2.23 8.74
CA GLN A 9 -2.14 -1.04 8.89
C GLN A 9 -1.35 0.27 8.98
N HIS A 10 -0.11 0.24 9.51
CA HIS A 10 0.74 1.42 9.66
C HIS A 10 1.72 1.63 8.49
N ALA A 11 1.75 0.69 7.54
CA ALA A 11 2.58 0.79 6.35
C ALA A 11 2.19 2.03 5.52
N LYS A 12 3.21 2.74 5.02
CA LYS A 12 3.04 3.85 4.07
C LYS A 12 3.36 3.35 2.67
N TYR A 13 2.49 3.66 1.72
CA TYR A 13 2.68 3.29 0.32
C TYR A 13 2.93 4.51 -0.56
N THR A 14 3.55 4.27 -1.72
CA THR A 14 3.67 5.24 -2.82
C THR A 14 2.30 5.44 -3.47
N CYS A 15 1.87 6.68 -3.59
CA CYS A 15 0.65 7.02 -4.32
C CYS A 15 0.91 7.04 -5.82
N SER A 16 0.14 6.28 -6.60
CA SER A 16 0.26 6.22 -8.07
C SER A 16 -0.08 7.54 -8.78
N PHE A 17 -0.82 8.43 -8.13
CA PHE A 17 -1.24 9.71 -8.72
C PHE A 17 -0.18 10.81 -8.55
N CYS A 18 0.43 10.91 -7.36
CA CYS A 18 1.33 12.02 -7.04
C CYS A 18 2.77 11.59 -6.77
N GLY A 19 3.08 10.28 -6.83
CA GLY A 19 4.42 9.73 -6.62
C GLY A 19 4.93 9.77 -5.17
N LYS A 20 4.23 10.44 -4.25
CA LYS A 20 4.67 10.61 -2.85
C LYS A 20 4.31 9.39 -2.00
N THR A 21 5.19 9.02 -1.07
CA THR A 21 5.01 7.95 -0.05
C THR A 21 4.11 8.40 1.12
N LYS A 22 2.93 8.94 0.80
CA LYS A 22 1.96 9.47 1.77
C LYS A 22 0.60 8.76 1.71
N MET A 23 0.55 7.57 1.12
CA MET A 23 -0.67 6.76 1.08
C MET A 23 -0.81 5.99 2.39
N LYS A 24 -1.95 6.15 3.07
CA LYS A 24 -2.26 5.52 4.35
C LYS A 24 -3.63 4.84 4.30
N ARG A 25 -3.79 3.75 5.05
CA ARG A 25 -5.08 3.07 5.19
C ARG A 25 -6.01 3.91 6.07
N ARG A 26 -7.26 4.09 5.64
CA ARG A 26 -8.30 4.76 6.44
C ARG A 26 -9.34 3.78 6.96
N ALA A 27 -9.73 2.82 6.13
CA ALA A 27 -10.61 1.71 6.49
C ALA A 27 -10.22 0.47 5.67
N MET A 28 -10.87 -0.68 5.93
CA MET A 28 -10.64 -1.88 5.14
C MET A 28 -10.92 -1.61 3.65
N GLY A 29 -9.90 -1.81 2.79
CA GLY A 29 -10.04 -1.59 1.35
C GLY A 29 -10.07 -0.12 0.92
N ILE A 30 -10.01 0.84 1.84
CA ILE A 30 -10.05 2.28 1.54
C ILE A 30 -8.75 2.94 1.98
N TRP A 31 -8.09 3.57 1.01
CA TRP A 31 -6.78 4.20 1.18
C TRP A 31 -6.86 5.68 0.86
N HIS A 32 -6.16 6.50 1.64
CA HIS A 32 -6.17 7.96 1.50
C HIS A 32 -4.76 8.51 1.35
N CYS A 33 -4.57 9.37 0.36
CA CYS A 33 -3.34 10.07 0.07
C CYS A 33 -3.28 11.40 0.82
N GLY A 34 -2.36 11.56 1.77
CA GLY A 34 -2.25 12.82 2.54
C GLY A 34 -1.79 14.03 1.73
N SER A 35 -1.14 13.84 0.57
CA SER A 35 -0.65 14.94 -0.28
C SER A 35 -1.61 15.37 -1.37
N CYS A 36 -2.30 14.40 -1.97
CA CYS A 36 -3.17 14.60 -3.12
C CYS A 36 -4.65 14.53 -2.75
N MET A 37 -4.96 14.21 -1.48
CA MET A 37 -6.32 14.08 -0.92
C MET A 37 -7.22 13.06 -1.64
N ASN A 38 -6.66 12.30 -2.58
CA ASN A 38 -7.37 11.25 -3.30
C ASN A 38 -7.61 10.03 -2.39
N ILE A 39 -8.81 9.48 -2.51
CA ILE A 39 -9.22 8.22 -1.89
C ILE A 39 -9.24 7.15 -2.97
N VAL A 40 -8.65 6.00 -2.67
CA VAL A 40 -8.48 4.89 -3.63
C VAL A 40 -8.95 3.60 -2.98
N ALA A 41 -9.67 2.78 -3.76
CA ALA A 41 -10.02 1.42 -3.38
C ALA A 41 -8.81 0.50 -3.64
N GLY A 42 -8.47 -0.32 -2.67
CA GLY A 42 -7.32 -1.22 -2.74
C GLY A 42 -7.55 -2.49 -1.92
N GLY A 43 -6.47 -3.21 -1.62
CA GLY A 43 -6.56 -4.39 -0.77
C GLY A 43 -6.98 -4.07 0.66
N ALA A 44 -7.53 -5.08 1.33
CA ALA A 44 -7.95 -4.96 2.73
C ALA A 44 -6.78 -4.61 3.66
N TRP A 45 -5.60 -5.18 3.41
CA TRP A 45 -4.40 -5.04 4.26
C TRP A 45 -3.19 -4.46 3.51
N THR A 46 -3.15 -4.57 2.19
CA THR A 46 -2.10 -4.02 1.33
C THR A 46 -2.71 -3.06 0.32
N TYR A 47 -2.01 -1.97 -0.01
CA TYR A 47 -2.52 -0.98 -0.97
C TYR A 47 -2.84 -1.60 -2.33
N ASN A 48 -1.94 -2.46 -2.82
CA ASN A 48 -2.16 -3.25 -4.02
C ASN A 48 -2.18 -4.74 -3.66
N THR A 49 -3.11 -5.50 -4.24
CA THR A 49 -3.14 -6.96 -4.12
C THR A 49 -2.54 -7.56 -5.39
N THR A 50 -1.75 -8.63 -5.26
CA THR A 50 -1.14 -9.32 -6.41
C THR A 50 -2.20 -9.68 -7.46
N SER A 51 -3.39 -10.09 -7.03
CA SER A 51 -4.54 -10.37 -7.89
C SER A 51 -4.99 -9.15 -8.69
N ALA A 52 -5.12 -7.97 -8.06
CA ALA A 52 -5.51 -6.74 -8.74
C ALA A 52 -4.43 -6.23 -9.70
N VAL A 53 -3.15 -6.40 -9.37
CA VAL A 53 -2.03 -6.08 -10.28
C VAL A 53 -2.07 -6.98 -11.52
N SER A 54 -2.36 -8.28 -11.34
CA SER A 54 -2.48 -9.22 -12.46
C SER A 54 -3.65 -8.92 -13.40
N GLN A 55 -4.71 -8.24 -12.94
CA GLN A 55 -5.86 -7.89 -13.78
C GLN A 55 -5.64 -6.61 -14.61
N VAL A 56 -4.64 -5.78 -14.25
CA VAL A 56 -4.48 -4.45 -14.86
C VAL A 56 -3.48 -4.40 -16.02
N CYS A 57 -2.55 -5.36 -16.19
CA CYS A 57 -1.96 -5.68 -17.51
C CYS A 57 -0.86 -6.75 -17.46
N ASN A 58 -0.57 -7.33 -18.62
CA ASN A 58 0.76 -7.79 -19.04
C ASN A 58 1.82 -6.68 -18.90
N GLN A 59 2.20 -6.26 -17.68
CA GLN A 59 3.39 -5.44 -17.47
C GLN A 59 4.07 -5.73 -16.12
N LYS A 60 5.27 -6.30 -16.26
CA LYS A 60 6.43 -6.32 -15.36
C LYS A 60 6.19 -6.24 -13.85
N ALA A 61 6.40 -7.38 -13.22
CA ALA A 61 6.83 -7.48 -11.82
C ALA A 61 8.24 -6.89 -11.67
N GLU A 62 8.35 -5.58 -11.40
CA GLU A 62 9.60 -4.99 -10.92
C GLU A 62 9.29 -4.06 -9.74
N GLY A 63 9.66 -4.49 -8.53
CA GLY A 63 9.76 -3.62 -7.35
C GLY A 63 8.60 -3.65 -6.35
N ILE A 64 8.38 -4.78 -5.67
CA ILE A 64 7.83 -4.73 -4.30
C ILE A 64 9.01 -4.41 -3.38
N GLU A 65 9.30 -3.13 -3.17
CA GLU A 65 10.15 -2.76 -2.04
C GLU A 65 9.37 -3.10 -0.77
N ARG A 66 9.88 -4.11 -0.06
CA ARG A 66 9.38 -4.53 1.25
C ARG A 66 9.27 -3.28 2.14
N PRO A 67 8.20 -3.10 2.94
CA PRO A 67 8.21 -2.06 3.94
C PRO A 67 9.46 -2.27 4.80
N VAL A 68 10.35 -1.27 4.82
CA VAL A 68 11.63 -1.29 5.53
C VAL A 68 11.37 -1.81 6.93
N GLU A 69 11.85 -3.03 7.18
CA GLU A 69 11.88 -3.63 8.50
C GLU A 69 12.89 -2.80 9.29
N SER A 70 12.40 -1.76 9.96
CA SER A 70 13.18 -0.95 10.89
C SER A 70 13.42 -1.78 12.16
N SER A 71 14.18 -2.85 12.00
CA SER A 71 14.92 -3.48 13.09
C SER A 71 16.13 -2.62 13.37
N THR A 72 15.99 -1.69 14.32
CA THR A 72 17.09 -1.26 15.18
C THR A 72 16.50 -0.81 16.51
N ILE A 73 16.73 -1.69 17.50
CA ILE A 73 16.47 -1.64 18.95
C ILE A 73 15.03 -1.93 19.38
#